data_AF-A0A1V9YAX0-F1
#
_entry.id   AF-A0A1V9YAX0-F1
#
_cell.length_a   1.000
_cell.length_b   1.000
_cell.length_c   1.000
_cell.angle_alpha   90.00
_cell.angle_beta   90.00
_cell.angle_gamma   90.00
#
_symmetry.space_group_name_H-M   'P 1'
#
loop_
_entity.id
_entity.type
_entity.pdbx_description
1 polymer ?
#
loop_
_entity_poly.entity_id
_entity_poly.type
_entity_poly.pdbx_seq_one_letter_code
_entity_poly.pdbx_strand_id
1 'polypeptide(L)'
;MCHPKDFVTIPDVTTEDRDKLVAIAHEALSDIILRAKLEEGCLPWRPMNTTSGQPRMYTAKDRTTHETVYAGVTTLEMTLDDAIDFFQVTRNGVYFDHARLLARKATEACVLAPLSTPSFEDPYHYVDLPWFPCLERSHGLLRAHFGRTGYILTEVSAGVTQVVHLVNVAMHGNVPSMLVAKAMRKQAASVSQLAHRIRTRGTKIVSTTPTTPGTPAKGVCASCHTKLHCLKTKIECQRCGDIVCRRCILVNVQCKNCCYGHPHRVRSPATSKPTLTETSSPLTEIADDEDDFIALVDAAGSALRLSSCVTGRS
;
A
#
# COMPACT_ATOMS: atom_id res chain seq x y z
N MET A 1 17.01 -12.48 -11.49
CA MET A 1 15.68 -11.90 -11.81
C MET A 1 15.96 -10.64 -12.59
N CYS A 2 15.52 -10.61 -13.84
CA CYS A 2 15.90 -9.59 -14.82
C CYS A 2 15.06 -8.32 -14.60
N HIS A 3 15.67 -7.15 -14.72
CA HIS A 3 14.95 -5.89 -14.55
C HIS A 3 14.06 -5.67 -15.78
N PRO A 4 12.76 -5.31 -15.63
CA PRO A 4 11.83 -5.15 -16.75
C PRO A 4 12.32 -4.23 -17.87
N LYS A 5 13.13 -3.22 -17.53
CA LYS A 5 13.72 -2.29 -18.49
C LYS A 5 14.62 -2.95 -19.53
N ASP A 6 15.17 -4.12 -19.25
CA ASP A 6 16.13 -4.78 -20.14
C ASP A 6 15.43 -5.58 -21.26
N PHE A 7 14.12 -5.85 -21.14
CA PHE A 7 13.37 -6.70 -22.07
C PHE A 7 12.02 -6.11 -22.52
N VAL A 8 11.61 -4.97 -21.97
CA VAL A 8 10.32 -4.33 -22.29
C VAL A 8 10.56 -3.08 -23.11
N THR A 9 10.11 -3.10 -24.36
CA THR A 9 9.95 -1.88 -25.15
C THR A 9 8.78 -1.09 -24.57
N ILE A 10 9.07 0.05 -23.97
CA ILE A 10 8.03 0.99 -23.52
C ILE A 10 7.31 1.48 -24.79
N PRO A 11 6.00 1.26 -24.92
CA PRO A 11 5.26 1.75 -26.09
C PRO A 11 5.35 3.28 -26.14
N ASP A 12 5.53 3.83 -27.34
CA ASP A 12 5.45 5.27 -27.54
C ASP A 12 3.97 5.69 -27.40
N VAL A 13 3.63 6.30 -26.26
CA VAL A 13 2.27 6.73 -25.96
C VAL A 13 2.09 8.12 -26.54
N THR A 14 1.33 8.21 -27.63
CA THR A 14 0.98 9.49 -28.26
C THR A 14 0.25 10.40 -27.26
N THR A 15 0.27 11.72 -27.49
CA THR A 15 -0.49 12.65 -26.64
C THR A 15 -1.98 12.32 -26.63
N GLU A 16 -2.54 11.93 -27.78
CA GLU A 16 -3.95 11.54 -27.89
C GLU A 16 -4.27 10.29 -27.07
N ASP A 17 -3.42 9.26 -27.12
CA ASP A 17 -3.60 8.04 -26.32
C ASP A 17 -3.44 8.32 -24.83
N ARG A 18 -2.52 9.21 -24.46
CA ARG A 18 -2.35 9.66 -23.08
C ARG A 18 -3.61 10.32 -22.56
N ASP A 19 -4.19 11.26 -23.30
CA ASP A 19 -5.41 11.97 -22.89
C ASP A 19 -6.58 10.99 -22.75
N LYS A 20 -6.72 10.03 -23.67
CA LYS A 20 -7.72 8.95 -23.57
C LYS A 20 -7.51 8.09 -22.32
N LEU A 21 -6.28 7.68 -22.03
CA LEU A 21 -5.96 6.85 -20.87
C LEU A 21 -6.22 7.61 -19.55
N VAL A 22 -5.90 8.90 -19.50
CA VAL A 22 -6.21 9.75 -18.35
C VAL A 22 -7.72 9.89 -18.16
N ALA A 23 -8.49 10.09 -19.24
CA ALA A 23 -9.94 10.14 -19.17
C ALA A 23 -10.55 8.83 -18.63
N ILE A 24 -10.07 7.68 -19.11
CA ILE A 24 -10.47 6.36 -18.59
C ILE A 24 -10.15 6.22 -17.10
N ALA A 25 -8.97 6.69 -16.67
CA ALA A 25 -8.60 6.69 -15.26
C ALA A 25 -9.59 7.56 -14.45
N HIS A 26 -9.88 8.78 -14.88
CA HIS A 26 -10.84 9.66 -14.20
C HIS A 26 -12.24 9.06 -14.08
N GLU A 27 -12.72 8.38 -15.13
CA GLU A 27 -14.01 7.68 -15.10
C GLU A 27 -13.99 6.53 -14.07
N ALA A 28 -12.94 5.69 -14.09
CA ALA A 28 -12.78 4.58 -13.15
C ALA A 28 -12.71 5.06 -11.70
N LEU A 29 -12.12 6.23 -11.46
CA LEU A 29 -12.01 6.85 -10.13
C LEU A 29 -13.30 7.48 -9.67
N SER A 30 -14.05 8.12 -10.56
CA SER A 30 -15.39 8.59 -10.22
C SER A 30 -16.29 7.42 -9.82
N ASP A 31 -16.22 6.31 -10.58
CA ASP A 31 -16.97 5.10 -10.30
C ASP A 31 -16.57 4.46 -8.96
N ILE A 32 -15.27 4.40 -8.63
CA ILE A 32 -14.82 3.83 -7.35
C ILE A 32 -15.30 4.67 -6.16
N ILE A 33 -15.22 5.99 -6.24
CA ILE A 33 -15.64 6.91 -5.17
C ILE A 33 -17.14 6.76 -4.90
N LEU A 34 -17.95 6.72 -5.95
CA LEU A 34 -19.40 6.55 -5.82
C LEU A 34 -19.78 5.19 -5.21
N ARG A 35 -19.06 4.12 -5.57
CA ARG A 35 -19.30 2.76 -5.05
C ARG A 35 -18.79 2.55 -3.63
N ALA A 36 -17.78 3.29 -3.21
CA ALA A 36 -17.22 3.21 -1.86
C ALA A 36 -18.13 3.83 -0.79
N LYS A 37 -19.18 4.57 -1.17
CA LYS A 37 -20.20 5.05 -0.24
C LYS A 37 -20.98 3.88 0.36
N LEU A 38 -20.75 3.64 1.65
CA LEU A 38 -21.34 2.51 2.39
C LEU A 38 -22.76 2.78 2.87
N GLU A 39 -23.06 4.06 3.12
CA GLU A 39 -24.38 4.55 3.51
C GLU A 39 -24.98 5.30 2.33
N GLU A 40 -26.25 5.02 2.00
CA GLU A 40 -27.00 5.65 0.91
C GLU A 40 -26.28 5.62 -0.46
N GLY A 41 -25.35 4.67 -0.65
CA GLY A 41 -24.59 4.49 -1.88
C GLY A 41 -25.36 3.74 -2.97
N CYS A 42 -24.75 3.65 -4.15
CA CYS A 42 -25.33 2.92 -5.29
C CYS A 42 -25.32 1.39 -5.11
N LEU A 43 -24.44 0.88 -4.23
CA LEU A 43 -24.33 -0.55 -3.95
C LEU A 43 -25.15 -0.91 -2.68
N PRO A 44 -25.89 -2.03 -2.70
CA PRO A 44 -26.65 -2.49 -1.54
C PRO A 44 -25.72 -3.18 -0.53
N TRP A 45 -24.91 -2.39 0.17
CA TRP A 45 -23.93 -2.86 1.15
C TRP A 45 -24.60 -3.60 2.31
N ARG A 46 -24.04 -4.76 2.65
CA ARG A 46 -24.42 -5.55 3.82
C ARG A 46 -23.23 -5.72 4.75
N PRO A 47 -23.35 -5.37 6.04
CA PRO A 47 -22.30 -5.62 7.00
C PRO A 47 -22.06 -7.13 7.15
N MET A 48 -20.80 -7.51 7.35
CA MET A 48 -20.40 -8.88 7.60
C MET A 48 -20.02 -9.05 9.07
N ASN A 49 -20.19 -10.26 9.59
CA ASN A 49 -19.73 -10.57 10.94
C ASN A 49 -18.20 -10.40 11.00
N THR A 50 -17.75 -9.58 11.95
CA THR A 50 -16.34 -9.29 12.19
C THR A 50 -16.05 -9.51 13.67
N THR A 51 -14.91 -10.13 13.97
CA THR A 51 -14.48 -10.34 15.36
C THR A 51 -13.83 -9.06 15.89
N SER A 52 -13.83 -8.87 17.21
CA SER A 52 -13.08 -7.79 17.86
C SER A 52 -11.62 -7.75 17.38
N GLY A 53 -11.16 -6.59 16.92
CA GLY A 53 -9.82 -6.39 16.37
C GLY A 53 -9.70 -6.56 14.84
N GLN A 54 -10.76 -6.97 14.14
CA GLN A 54 -10.82 -6.98 12.68
C GLN A 54 -11.39 -5.65 12.14
N PRO A 55 -11.04 -5.25 10.89
CA PRO A 55 -11.66 -4.10 10.28
C PRO A 55 -13.15 -4.37 10.03
N ARG A 56 -13.97 -3.32 9.93
CA ARG A 56 -15.38 -3.50 9.59
C ARG A 56 -15.46 -3.97 8.14
N MET A 57 -16.17 -5.06 7.91
CA MET A 57 -16.26 -5.69 6.59
C MET A 57 -17.67 -5.54 6.03
N TYR A 58 -17.76 -5.25 4.74
CA TYR A 58 -19.01 -5.14 4.01
C TYR A 58 -18.93 -5.97 2.72
N THR A 59 -20.07 -6.45 2.26
CA THR A 59 -20.22 -7.09 0.95
C THR A 59 -21.44 -6.54 0.23
N ALA A 60 -21.32 -6.42 -1.09
CA ALA A 60 -22.42 -6.05 -1.96
C ALA A 60 -22.39 -6.91 -3.22
N LYS A 61 -23.55 -7.11 -3.84
CA LYS A 61 -23.63 -7.65 -5.20
C LYS A 61 -24.04 -6.50 -6.11
N ASP A 62 -23.17 -6.16 -7.04
CA ASP A 62 -23.47 -5.17 -8.06
C ASP A 62 -24.57 -5.71 -8.98
N ARG A 63 -25.64 -4.94 -9.14
CA ARG A 63 -26.79 -5.36 -9.96
C ARG A 63 -26.50 -5.24 -11.45
N THR A 64 -25.60 -4.35 -11.84
CA THR A 64 -25.26 -4.07 -13.24
C THR A 64 -24.27 -5.09 -13.78
N THR A 65 -23.21 -5.37 -13.02
CA THR A 65 -22.15 -6.30 -13.44
C THR A 65 -22.39 -7.73 -12.94
N HIS A 66 -23.32 -7.92 -12.00
CA HIS A 66 -23.52 -9.17 -11.25
C HIS A 66 -22.30 -9.64 -10.42
N GLU A 67 -21.27 -8.80 -10.31
CA GLU A 67 -20.06 -9.07 -9.55
C GLU A 67 -20.29 -8.89 -8.03
N THR A 68 -19.54 -9.66 -7.24
CA THR A 68 -19.53 -9.48 -5.79
C THR A 68 -18.38 -8.55 -5.42
N VAL A 69 -18.69 -7.54 -4.61
CA VAL A 69 -17.72 -6.54 -4.14
C VAL A 69 -17.55 -6.68 -2.63
N TYR A 70 -16.33 -6.50 -2.16
CA TYR A 70 -16.01 -6.44 -0.73
C TYR A 70 -15.41 -5.08 -0.38
N ALA A 71 -15.74 -4.58 0.80
CA ALA A 71 -15.10 -3.41 1.37
C ALA A 71 -14.61 -3.69 2.79
N GLY A 72 -13.38 -3.30 3.08
CA GLY A 72 -12.84 -3.23 4.43
C GLY A 72 -12.74 -1.78 4.88
N VAL A 73 -13.13 -1.48 6.12
CA VAL A 73 -13.06 -0.13 6.67
C VAL A 73 -12.24 -0.13 7.96
N THR A 74 -11.31 0.82 8.05
CA THR A 74 -10.55 1.11 9.26
C THR A 74 -10.36 2.60 9.42
N THR A 75 -9.94 3.01 10.61
CA THR A 75 -9.48 4.37 10.90
C THR A 75 -7.98 4.36 11.13
N LEU A 76 -7.30 5.39 10.64
CA LEU A 76 -5.88 5.65 10.86
C LEU A 76 -5.74 6.92 11.71
N GLU A 77 -5.00 6.82 12.82
CA GLU A 77 -4.58 7.97 13.62
C GLU A 77 -3.37 8.65 12.95
N MET A 78 -3.60 9.32 11.83
CA MET A 78 -2.66 10.17 11.10
C MET A 78 -3.41 11.16 10.19
N THR A 79 -2.71 12.21 9.75
CA THR A 79 -3.28 13.19 8.80
C THR A 79 -3.54 12.53 7.44
N LEU A 80 -4.45 13.14 6.68
CA LEU A 80 -4.76 12.68 5.33
C LEU A 80 -3.52 12.72 4.42
N ASP A 81 -2.72 13.78 4.51
CA ASP A 81 -1.47 13.93 3.75
C ASP A 81 -0.48 12.79 4.00
N ASP A 82 -0.35 12.36 5.26
CA ASP A 82 0.54 11.26 5.63
C ASP A 82 0.06 9.92 5.06
N ALA A 83 -1.25 9.73 5.02
CA ALA A 83 -1.84 8.54 4.42
C ALA A 83 -1.68 8.57 2.89
N ILE A 84 -1.81 9.73 2.24
CA ILE A 84 -1.61 9.89 0.80
C ILE A 84 -0.15 9.69 0.39
N ASP A 85 0.81 10.23 1.15
CA ASP A 85 2.26 10.07 0.89
C ASP A 85 2.63 8.58 0.79
N PHE A 86 1.96 7.72 1.56
CA PHE A 86 2.14 6.27 1.46
C PHE A 86 1.86 5.75 0.04
N PHE A 87 0.86 6.28 -0.66
CA PHE A 87 0.50 5.87 -2.02
C PHE A 87 1.22 6.67 -3.12
N GLN A 88 2.07 7.64 -2.77
CA GLN A 88 2.88 8.33 -3.78
C GLN A 88 4.20 7.59 -3.97
N VAL A 89 4.34 6.90 -5.11
CA VAL A 89 5.55 6.14 -5.45
C VAL A 89 5.97 6.43 -6.88
N THR A 90 6.86 7.41 -7.04
CA THR A 90 7.21 7.97 -8.35
C THR A 90 8.47 7.36 -8.99
N ARG A 91 9.13 6.38 -8.36
CA ARG A 91 10.38 5.75 -8.87
C ARG A 91 10.28 4.23 -8.92
N ASN A 92 10.66 3.62 -10.06
CA ASN A 92 10.48 2.20 -10.35
C ASN A 92 11.11 1.24 -9.31
N GLY A 93 12.31 1.54 -8.79
CA GLY A 93 12.94 0.70 -7.75
C GLY A 93 12.20 0.76 -6.40
N VAL A 94 11.60 1.91 -6.09
CA VAL A 94 10.78 2.11 -4.88
C VAL A 94 9.39 1.51 -5.06
N TYR A 95 8.90 1.45 -6.30
CA TYR A 95 7.58 0.92 -6.64
C TYR A 95 7.45 -0.56 -6.31
N PHE A 96 8.43 -1.39 -6.67
CA PHE A 96 8.35 -2.82 -6.38
C PHE A 96 8.37 -3.13 -4.88
N ASP A 97 9.27 -2.49 -4.13
CA ASP A 97 9.32 -2.61 -2.67
C ASP A 97 8.01 -2.15 -2.02
N HIS A 98 7.44 -1.05 -2.53
CA HIS A 98 6.15 -0.57 -2.06
C HIS A 98 5.00 -1.52 -2.43
N ALA A 99 4.96 -2.03 -3.66
CA ALA A 99 3.98 -3.02 -4.10
C ALA A 99 4.01 -4.26 -3.20
N ARG A 100 5.19 -4.68 -2.72
CA ARG A 100 5.34 -5.77 -1.74
C ARG A 100 4.76 -5.49 -0.36
N LEU A 101 4.64 -4.22 0.04
CA LEU A 101 3.91 -3.86 1.26
C LEU A 101 2.42 -4.14 1.11
N LEU A 102 1.87 -3.98 -0.09
CA LEU A 102 0.44 -4.18 -0.38
C LEU A 102 0.09 -5.59 -0.89
N ALA A 103 1.03 -6.24 -1.58
CA ALA A 103 1.00 -7.64 -2.03
C ALA A 103 2.33 -8.31 -1.71
N ARG A 104 2.41 -8.93 -0.53
CA ARG A 104 3.64 -9.61 -0.06
C ARG A 104 4.22 -10.61 -1.06
N LYS A 105 3.37 -11.24 -1.87
CA LYS A 105 3.75 -12.28 -2.84
C LYS A 105 3.94 -11.75 -4.28
N ALA A 106 3.97 -10.43 -4.47
CA ALA A 106 4.33 -9.84 -5.77
C ALA A 106 5.76 -10.26 -6.16
N THR A 107 5.89 -10.86 -7.35
CA THR A 107 7.15 -11.31 -7.93
C THR A 107 7.83 -10.20 -8.73
N GLU A 108 7.04 -9.40 -9.47
CA GLU A 108 7.49 -8.24 -10.22
C GLU A 108 6.38 -7.18 -10.28
N ALA A 109 6.78 -5.92 -10.32
CA ALA A 109 5.89 -4.78 -10.58
C ALA A 109 6.73 -3.59 -11.06
N CYS A 110 6.28 -2.90 -12.11
CA CYS A 110 6.97 -1.73 -12.64
C CYS A 110 5.97 -0.74 -13.23
N VAL A 111 6.26 0.56 -13.08
CA VAL A 111 5.57 1.62 -13.81
C VAL A 111 6.25 1.80 -15.17
N LEU A 112 5.50 1.76 -16.27
CA LEU A 112 6.01 2.04 -17.62
C LEU A 112 6.30 3.53 -17.79
N ALA A 113 5.28 4.35 -17.53
CA ALA A 113 5.33 5.78 -17.70
C ALA A 113 4.31 6.47 -16.78
N PRO A 114 4.64 7.64 -16.20
CA PRO A 114 3.63 8.53 -15.64
C PRO A 114 2.83 9.17 -16.79
N LEU A 115 1.50 9.06 -16.73
CA LEU A 115 0.57 9.68 -17.67
C LEU A 115 0.18 11.09 -17.22
N SER A 116 0.00 11.28 -15.90
CA SER A 116 -0.14 12.58 -15.24
C SER A 116 0.67 12.63 -13.95
N THR A 117 1.20 13.81 -13.63
CA THR A 117 2.01 14.05 -12.44
C THR A 117 1.44 15.18 -11.58
N PRO A 118 1.67 15.16 -10.25
CA PRO A 118 1.21 16.20 -9.35
C PRO A 118 1.57 17.61 -9.82
N SER A 119 0.62 18.53 -9.70
CA SER A 119 0.81 19.96 -9.95
C SER A 119 0.66 20.76 -8.66
N PHE A 120 0.92 22.07 -8.71
CA PHE A 120 0.68 22.93 -7.55
C PHE A 120 -0.82 23.07 -7.22
N GLU A 121 -1.67 23.05 -8.25
CA GLU A 121 -3.13 23.17 -8.11
C GLU A 121 -3.77 21.84 -7.67
N ASP A 122 -3.21 20.72 -8.13
CA ASP A 122 -3.65 19.38 -7.76
C ASP A 122 -2.44 18.51 -7.36
N PRO A 123 -2.01 18.60 -6.09
CA PRO A 123 -0.82 17.90 -5.59
C PRO A 123 -1.03 16.39 -5.40
N TYR A 124 -2.25 15.89 -5.53
CA TYR A 124 -2.57 14.47 -5.37
C TYR A 124 -2.95 13.79 -6.70
N HIS A 125 -3.10 14.56 -7.79
CA HIS A 125 -3.33 14.01 -9.12
C HIS A 125 -2.08 13.33 -9.65
N TYR A 126 -2.13 12.01 -9.63
CA TYR A 126 -1.15 11.15 -10.27
C TYR A 126 -1.92 10.12 -11.07
N VAL A 127 -1.49 9.87 -12.30
CA VAL A 127 -1.98 8.77 -13.14
C VAL A 127 -0.77 8.09 -13.75
N ASP A 128 -0.62 6.79 -13.54
CA ASP A 128 0.46 6.00 -14.11
C ASP A 128 -0.05 4.90 -15.04
N LEU A 129 0.86 4.41 -15.87
CA LEU A 129 0.64 3.23 -16.70
C LEU A 129 1.47 2.08 -16.11
N PRO A 130 0.86 1.18 -15.33
CA PRO A 130 1.59 0.05 -14.77
C PRO A 130 1.84 -1.02 -15.83
N TRP A 131 2.97 -1.73 -15.71
CA TRP A 131 3.32 -2.85 -16.58
C TRP A 131 3.02 -4.20 -15.93
N PHE A 132 2.35 -5.07 -16.69
CA PHE A 132 2.22 -6.50 -16.34
C PHE A 132 2.43 -7.39 -17.57
N PRO A 133 3.49 -8.22 -17.59
CA PRO A 133 3.68 -9.16 -18.68
C PRO A 133 2.51 -10.15 -18.73
N CYS A 134 2.06 -10.50 -19.93
CA CYS A 134 1.16 -11.63 -20.09
C CYS A 134 1.99 -12.91 -19.98
N LEU A 135 1.90 -13.57 -18.83
CA LEU A 135 2.62 -14.80 -18.54
C LEU A 135 1.75 -16.05 -18.72
N GLU A 136 0.57 -15.91 -19.34
CA GLU A 136 -0.39 -17.01 -19.50
C GLU A 136 0.20 -18.17 -20.30
N ARG A 137 0.81 -17.88 -21.46
CA ARG A 137 1.40 -18.92 -22.31
C ARG A 137 2.73 -19.45 -21.80
N SER A 138 3.55 -18.59 -21.19
CA SER A 138 4.91 -18.96 -20.79
C SER A 138 4.98 -19.64 -19.42
N HIS A 139 4.09 -19.29 -18.49
CA HIS A 139 4.12 -19.78 -17.11
C HIS A 139 2.77 -20.33 -16.63
N GLY A 140 1.76 -20.41 -17.50
CA GLY A 140 0.44 -20.94 -17.15
C GLY A 140 -0.32 -20.07 -16.14
N LEU A 141 0.00 -18.78 -16.04
CA LEU A 141 -0.63 -17.86 -15.08
C LEU A 141 -1.96 -17.33 -15.62
N LEU A 142 -2.91 -16.99 -14.74
CA LEU A 142 -4.18 -16.36 -15.13
C LEU A 142 -4.07 -14.83 -15.05
N ARG A 143 -4.61 -14.12 -16.03
CA ARG A 143 -4.75 -12.66 -15.95
C ARG A 143 -6.04 -12.26 -15.24
N ALA A 144 -5.90 -11.87 -13.99
CA ALA A 144 -6.98 -11.22 -13.25
C ALA A 144 -7.22 -9.78 -13.73
N HIS A 145 -8.48 -9.34 -13.69
CA HIS A 145 -8.89 -7.97 -13.99
C HIS A 145 -9.42 -7.29 -12.73
N PHE A 146 -8.80 -6.17 -12.38
CA PHE A 146 -9.11 -5.39 -11.20
C PHE A 146 -9.95 -4.19 -11.61
N GLY A 147 -11.27 -4.37 -11.67
CA GLY A 147 -12.19 -3.26 -11.85
C GLY A 147 -12.48 -2.59 -10.50
N ARG A 148 -12.51 -1.26 -10.42
CA ARG A 148 -13.09 -0.53 -9.27
C ARG A 148 -12.50 -0.97 -7.91
N THR A 149 -11.20 -1.21 -7.87
CA THR A 149 -10.47 -1.63 -6.67
C THR A 149 -9.51 -0.53 -6.26
N GLY A 150 -9.46 -0.18 -4.97
CA GLY A 150 -8.65 0.96 -4.52
C GLY A 150 -8.92 1.36 -3.07
N TYR A 151 -8.15 2.33 -2.60
CA TYR A 151 -8.27 2.93 -1.27
C TYR A 151 -8.90 4.32 -1.38
N ILE A 152 -9.94 4.56 -0.60
CA ILE A 152 -10.57 5.86 -0.45
C ILE A 152 -10.18 6.36 0.93
N LEU A 153 -9.51 7.50 0.96
CA LEU A 153 -9.03 8.16 2.18
C LEU A 153 -9.89 9.39 2.43
N THR A 154 -10.50 9.47 3.60
CA THR A 154 -11.36 10.59 4.00
C THR A 154 -10.90 11.11 5.34
N GLU A 155 -10.64 12.41 5.43
CA GLU A 155 -10.38 13.06 6.73
C GLU A 155 -11.69 13.13 7.51
N VAL A 156 -11.72 12.50 8.70
CA VAL A 156 -12.89 12.53 9.60
C VAL A 156 -12.76 13.68 10.58
N SER A 157 -11.54 13.88 11.08
CA SER A 157 -11.16 15.01 11.93
C SER A 157 -9.65 15.24 11.78
N ALA A 158 -9.15 16.38 12.27
CA ALA A 158 -7.74 16.70 12.19
C ALA A 158 -6.88 15.58 12.81
N GLY A 159 -6.06 14.94 11.98
CA GLY A 159 -5.19 13.83 12.39
C GLY A 159 -5.85 12.45 12.44
N VAL A 160 -7.10 12.31 11.98
CA VAL A 160 -7.82 11.04 11.89
C VAL A 160 -8.35 10.82 10.48
N THR A 161 -7.83 9.81 9.80
CA THR A 161 -8.20 9.47 8.42
C THR A 161 -8.95 8.15 8.39
N GLN A 162 -10.18 8.15 7.87
CA GLN A 162 -10.90 6.92 7.56
C GLN A 162 -10.40 6.36 6.22
N VAL A 163 -10.29 5.03 6.16
CA VAL A 163 -9.89 4.32 4.96
C VAL A 163 -10.93 3.28 4.61
N VAL A 164 -11.46 3.37 3.39
CA VAL A 164 -12.28 2.33 2.77
C VAL A 164 -11.45 1.66 1.69
N HIS A 165 -11.23 0.36 1.83
CA HIS A 165 -10.55 -0.46 0.84
C HIS A 165 -11.57 -1.28 0.06
N LEU A 166 -11.85 -0.84 -1.17
CA LEU A 166 -12.78 -1.51 -2.07
C LEU A 166 -12.05 -2.55 -2.92
N VAL A 167 -12.62 -3.75 -3.02
CA VAL A 167 -12.05 -4.86 -3.78
C VAL A 167 -13.14 -5.49 -4.67
N ASN A 168 -12.95 -5.35 -5.97
CA ASN A 168 -13.69 -6.02 -7.03
C ASN A 168 -12.70 -6.60 -8.06
N VAL A 169 -12.73 -7.91 -8.22
CA VAL A 169 -11.74 -8.63 -9.02
C VAL A 169 -12.43 -9.70 -9.84
N ALA A 170 -12.32 -9.56 -11.16
CA ALA A 170 -12.72 -10.60 -12.10
C ALA A 170 -11.52 -11.53 -12.34
N MET A 171 -11.62 -12.74 -11.80
CA MET A 171 -10.69 -13.83 -12.10
C MET A 171 -11.13 -14.48 -13.40
N HIS A 172 -10.37 -14.31 -14.48
CA HIS A 172 -10.60 -15.05 -15.71
C HIS A 172 -10.08 -16.49 -15.54
N GLY A 173 -10.84 -17.47 -16.04
CA GLY A 173 -10.49 -18.89 -15.98
C GLY A 173 -11.36 -19.73 -15.03
N ASN A 174 -10.93 -20.97 -14.77
CA ASN A 174 -11.69 -21.96 -14.00
C ASN A 174 -11.38 -21.90 -12.50
N VAL A 175 -11.52 -20.72 -11.88
CA VAL A 175 -11.34 -20.56 -10.44
C VAL A 175 -12.69 -20.69 -9.73
N PRO A 176 -12.84 -21.64 -8.78
CA PRO A 176 -14.06 -21.75 -7.98
C PRO A 176 -14.43 -20.43 -7.31
N SER A 177 -15.69 -20.00 -7.46
CA SER A 177 -16.18 -18.69 -6.96
C SER A 177 -15.99 -18.52 -5.45
N MET A 178 -16.05 -19.60 -4.67
CA MET A 178 -15.77 -19.58 -3.22
C MET A 178 -14.32 -19.16 -2.93
N LEU A 179 -13.35 -19.62 -3.73
CA LEU A 179 -11.95 -19.25 -3.57
C LEU A 179 -11.72 -17.79 -3.95
N VAL A 180 -12.36 -17.32 -5.02
CA VAL A 180 -12.32 -15.90 -5.43
C VAL A 180 -12.89 -15.03 -4.30
N ALA A 181 -14.06 -15.38 -3.77
CA ALA A 181 -14.69 -14.66 -2.65
C ALA A 181 -13.84 -14.65 -1.38
N LYS A 182 -13.19 -15.78 -1.03
CA LYS A 182 -12.27 -15.88 0.11
C LYS A 182 -11.07 -14.95 -0.08
N ALA A 183 -10.46 -14.96 -1.27
CA ALA A 183 -9.32 -14.12 -1.60
C ALA A 183 -9.68 -12.62 -1.56
N MET A 184 -10.77 -12.22 -2.22
CA MET A 184 -11.23 -10.82 -2.22
C MET A 184 -11.55 -10.32 -0.80
N ARG A 185 -12.18 -11.15 0.03
CA ARG A 185 -12.46 -10.82 1.44
C ARG A 185 -11.17 -10.64 2.24
N LYS A 186 -10.20 -11.55 2.09
CA LYS A 186 -8.87 -11.44 2.74
C LYS A 186 -8.16 -10.16 2.31
N GLN A 187 -8.23 -9.84 1.02
CA GLN A 187 -7.61 -8.64 0.47
C GLN A 187 -8.26 -7.36 1.02
N ALA A 188 -9.59 -7.28 1.09
CA ALA A 188 -10.29 -6.15 1.71
C ALA A 188 -9.99 -6.04 3.21
N ALA A 189 -9.87 -7.16 3.93
CA ALA A 189 -9.49 -7.18 5.35
C ALA A 189 -8.04 -6.73 5.60
N SER A 190 -7.18 -6.74 4.57
CA SER A 190 -5.80 -6.27 4.68
C SER A 190 -5.68 -4.77 5.00
N VAL A 191 -6.76 -4.00 4.85
CA VAL A 191 -6.83 -2.59 5.26
C VAL A 191 -6.43 -2.38 6.73
N SER A 192 -6.68 -3.36 7.60
CA SER A 192 -6.26 -3.32 9.02
C SER A 192 -4.75 -3.23 9.21
N GLN A 193 -3.98 -3.71 8.23
CA GLN A 193 -2.51 -3.66 8.25
C GLN A 193 -1.96 -2.36 7.67
N LEU A 194 -2.80 -1.50 7.09
CA LEU A 194 -2.35 -0.30 6.39
C LEU A 194 -1.56 0.64 7.31
N ALA A 195 -2.04 0.91 8.53
CA ALA A 195 -1.33 1.72 9.51
C ALA A 195 0.09 1.19 9.78
N HIS A 196 0.22 -0.13 9.87
CA HIS A 196 1.50 -0.79 10.09
C HIS A 196 2.42 -0.67 8.87
N ARG A 197 1.89 -0.89 7.65
CA ARG A 197 2.63 -0.77 6.39
C ARG A 197 3.15 0.66 6.18
N ILE A 198 2.33 1.66 6.49
CA ILE A 198 2.71 3.08 6.46
C ILE A 198 3.90 3.33 7.40
N ARG A 199 3.81 2.88 8.67
CA ARG A 199 4.86 3.09 9.68
C ARG A 199 6.19 2.40 9.37
N THR A 200 6.14 1.30 8.64
CA THR A 200 7.33 0.47 8.36
C THR A 200 7.93 0.70 6.99
N ARG A 201 7.24 1.42 6.10
CA ARG A 201 7.78 1.85 4.81
C ARG A 201 9.13 2.54 5.01
N GLY A 202 10.13 2.06 4.27
CA GLY A 202 11.51 2.59 4.25
C GLY A 202 12.27 2.61 5.58
N THR A 203 11.76 1.95 6.62
CA THR A 203 12.47 1.81 7.90
C THR A 203 13.66 0.88 7.77
N LYS A 204 14.79 1.26 8.36
CA LYS A 204 16.03 0.46 8.28
C LYS A 204 16.18 -0.39 9.53
N ILE A 205 16.43 -1.68 9.34
CA ILE A 205 16.88 -2.55 10.42
C ILE A 205 18.36 -2.23 10.65
N VAL A 206 18.64 -1.63 11.80
CA VAL A 206 20.02 -1.30 12.19
C VAL A 206 20.60 -2.51 12.89
N SER A 207 21.45 -3.25 12.17
CA SER A 207 22.29 -4.29 12.77
C SER A 207 23.37 -3.62 13.62
N THR A 208 23.53 -4.05 14.87
CA THR A 208 24.66 -3.66 15.70
C THR A 208 25.94 -4.28 15.14
N THR A 209 26.61 -3.59 14.22
CA THR A 209 28.06 -3.67 14.17
C THR A 209 28.61 -2.91 15.39
N PRO A 210 29.64 -3.43 16.08
CA PRO A 210 30.37 -2.64 17.06
C PRO A 210 31.13 -1.54 16.29
N THR A 211 30.49 -0.41 16.04
CA THR A 211 31.12 0.73 15.37
C THR A 211 31.84 1.58 16.41
N THR A 212 33.16 1.64 16.23
CA THR A 212 34.13 2.71 16.49
C THR A 212 33.94 3.59 17.74
N PRO A 213 34.99 3.80 18.57
CA PRO A 213 34.89 4.58 19.81
C PRO A 213 34.52 6.05 19.49
N GLY A 214 33.42 6.56 20.04
CA GLY A 214 33.20 8.01 20.09
C GLY A 214 31.75 8.52 20.04
N THR A 215 30.75 7.70 19.67
CA THR A 215 29.34 8.15 19.68
C THR A 215 28.48 7.33 20.64
N PRO A 216 27.75 7.98 21.58
CA PRO A 216 26.96 7.26 22.56
C PRO A 216 25.74 6.61 21.88
N ALA A 217 25.84 5.30 21.65
CA ALA A 217 24.69 4.49 21.27
C ALA A 217 23.68 4.52 22.43
N LYS A 218 22.67 5.39 22.34
CA LYS A 218 21.51 5.33 23.23
C LYS A 218 20.78 4.01 22.94
N GLY A 219 21.16 2.95 23.66
CA GLY A 219 20.62 1.61 23.55
C GLY A 219 19.22 1.50 24.17
N VAL A 220 18.33 2.44 23.87
CA VAL A 220 17.00 2.57 24.46
C VAL A 220 16.01 2.97 23.39
N CYS A 221 14.84 2.35 23.38
CA CYS A 221 13.75 2.70 22.47
C CYS A 221 13.24 4.12 22.76
N ALA A 222 13.24 5.02 21.76
CA ALA A 222 12.73 6.38 21.92
C ALA A 222 11.25 6.45 22.37
N SER A 223 10.49 5.39 22.07
CA SER A 223 9.07 5.28 22.43
C SER A 223 8.84 4.82 23.87
N CYS A 224 9.22 3.57 24.16
CA CYS A 224 8.91 2.91 25.44
C CYS A 224 10.06 2.95 26.46
N HIS A 225 11.17 3.61 26.13
CA HIS A 225 12.36 3.72 26.97
C HIS A 225 12.95 2.37 27.42
N THR A 226 12.59 1.28 26.75
CA THR A 226 13.14 -0.06 27.02
C THR A 226 14.53 -0.20 26.44
N LYS A 227 15.45 -0.81 27.19
CA LYS A 227 16.81 -1.12 26.73
C LYS A 227 16.79 -2.06 25.52
N LEU A 228 17.42 -1.60 24.44
CA LEU A 228 17.65 -2.30 23.19
C LEU A 228 19.05 -2.93 23.22
N HIS A 229 19.14 -4.12 23.80
CA HIS A 229 20.35 -4.93 23.78
C HIS A 229 20.69 -5.42 22.35
N CYS A 230 21.93 -5.87 22.14
CA CYS A 230 22.44 -6.33 20.83
C CYS A 230 21.61 -7.44 20.16
N LEU A 231 20.89 -8.25 20.93
CA LEU A 231 20.03 -9.33 20.41
C LEU A 231 18.62 -8.87 20.00
N LYS A 232 18.24 -7.62 20.27
CA LYS A 232 16.93 -7.09 19.88
C LYS A 232 17.05 -6.27 18.60
N THR A 233 16.15 -6.52 17.65
CA THR A 233 16.04 -5.74 16.42
C THR A 233 15.86 -4.26 16.74
N LYS A 234 16.80 -3.44 16.28
CA LYS A 234 16.75 -1.98 16.35
C LYS A 234 16.24 -1.47 15.01
N ILE A 235 15.24 -0.61 15.04
CA ILE A 235 14.62 -0.08 13.83
C ILE A 235 14.77 1.44 13.86
N GLU A 236 15.37 1.99 12.82
CA GLU A 236 15.42 3.44 12.60
C GLU A 236 14.14 3.87 11.90
N CYS A 237 13.38 4.76 12.53
CA CYS A 237 12.20 5.34 11.92
C CYS A 237 12.62 6.25 10.76
N GLN A 238 12.14 5.97 9.54
CA GLN A 238 12.50 6.76 8.36
C GLN A 238 12.10 8.24 8.50
N ARG A 239 11.04 8.53 9.26
CA ARG A 239 10.41 9.86 9.33
C ARG A 239 11.03 10.82 10.35
N CYS A 240 11.49 10.33 11.50
CA CYS A 240 12.19 11.15 12.50
C CYS A 240 13.66 10.76 12.72
N GLY A 241 14.09 9.56 12.30
CA GLY A 241 15.43 9.02 12.57
C GLY A 241 15.58 8.38 13.97
N ASP A 242 14.53 8.35 14.79
CA ASP A 242 14.61 7.74 16.13
C ASP A 242 14.75 6.21 16.05
N ILE A 243 15.53 5.67 16.98
CA ILE A 243 15.65 4.22 17.18
C ILE A 243 14.50 3.72 18.05
N VAL A 244 13.69 2.82 17.49
CA VAL A 244 12.53 2.21 18.15
C VAL A 244 12.61 0.68 18.16
N CYS A 245 11.93 0.05 19.12
CA CYS A 245 11.79 -1.40 19.16
C CYS A 245 10.72 -1.87 18.17
N ARG A 246 10.78 -3.15 17.78
CA ARG A 246 9.76 -3.79 16.92
C ARG A 246 8.33 -3.60 17.47
N ARG A 247 8.12 -3.68 18.79
CA ARG A 247 6.78 -3.47 19.36
C ARG A 247 6.28 -2.03 19.17
N CYS A 248 7.14 -1.04 19.39
CA CYS A 248 6.77 0.38 19.31
C CYS A 248 6.51 0.86 17.89
N ILE A 249 7.19 0.28 16.89
CA ILE A 249 6.90 0.63 15.49
C ILE A 249 5.61 -0.02 14.98
N LEU A 250 5.23 -1.18 15.53
CA LEU A 250 4.06 -1.97 15.11
C LEU A 250 2.76 -1.52 15.81
N VAL A 251 2.80 -1.33 17.13
CA VAL A 251 1.60 -1.31 17.97
C VAL A 251 1.14 0.12 18.31
N ASN A 252 1.99 1.11 18.16
CA ASN A 252 1.84 2.27 19.01
C ASN A 252 1.04 3.41 18.35
N VAL A 253 -0.28 3.23 18.32
CA VAL A 253 -1.28 4.29 18.15
C VAL A 253 -1.13 5.38 19.24
N GLN A 254 -0.59 4.99 20.41
CA GLN A 254 -0.33 5.85 21.56
C GLN A 254 1.14 6.20 21.71
N CYS A 255 1.92 6.20 20.62
CA CYS A 255 3.34 6.47 20.71
C CYS A 255 3.58 7.94 21.02
N LYS A 256 3.54 8.30 22.32
CA LYS A 256 3.85 9.63 22.88
C LYS A 256 5.28 10.10 22.60
N ASN A 257 6.00 9.48 21.67
CA ASN A 257 7.37 9.81 21.33
C ASN A 257 7.74 9.48 19.86
N CYS A 258 6.81 9.02 19.01
CA CYS A 258 7.07 8.81 17.57
C CYS A 258 6.30 9.85 16.74
N CYS A 259 6.67 10.01 15.47
CA CYS A 259 6.10 10.95 14.50
C CYS A 259 4.56 10.96 14.48
N TYR A 260 3.93 9.79 14.62
CA TYR A 260 2.46 9.66 14.56
C TYR A 260 1.75 10.10 15.86
N GLY A 261 2.46 10.22 16.99
CA GLY A 261 1.91 10.76 18.24
C GLY A 261 2.41 12.17 18.59
N HIS A 262 3.44 12.67 17.89
CA HIS A 262 3.94 14.05 18.00
C HIS A 262 4.37 14.59 16.62
N PRO A 263 3.48 15.31 15.91
CA PRO A 263 3.78 15.85 14.58
C PRO A 263 5.00 16.79 14.57
N HIS A 264 5.34 17.40 15.71
CA HIS A 264 6.54 18.26 15.86
C HIS A 264 7.88 17.51 15.81
N ARG A 265 7.89 16.17 15.82
CA ARG A 265 9.13 15.36 15.73
C ARG A 265 9.48 14.96 14.29
N VAL A 266 8.72 15.39 13.30
CA VAL A 266 9.03 15.13 11.90
C VAL A 266 10.32 15.88 11.54
N ARG A 267 11.32 15.14 11.03
CA ARG A 267 12.55 15.76 10.55
C ARG A 267 12.23 16.52 9.27
N SER A 268 12.54 17.82 9.20
CA SER A 268 12.45 18.56 7.95
C SER A 268 13.32 17.87 6.89
N PRO A 269 12.87 17.76 5.62
CA PRO A 269 13.68 17.17 4.57
C PRO A 269 14.96 17.99 4.40
N ALA A 270 16.06 17.50 4.97
CA ALA A 270 17.36 18.10 4.77
C ALA A 270 17.76 17.87 3.32
N THR A 271 18.09 18.94 2.60
CA THR A 271 18.84 18.95 1.34
C THR A 271 20.19 18.25 1.54
N SER A 272 20.18 16.92 1.56
CA SER A 272 21.37 16.10 1.60
C SER A 272 21.35 15.19 0.40
N LYS A 273 22.34 15.39 -0.48
CA LYS A 273 22.59 14.56 -1.65
C LYS A 273 22.65 13.10 -1.21
N PRO A 274 21.98 12.16 -1.90
CA PRO A 274 22.03 10.75 -1.54
C PRO A 274 23.39 10.19 -1.95
N THR A 275 24.25 9.91 -0.99
CA THR A 275 25.39 9.02 -1.18
C THR A 275 24.86 7.59 -1.13
N LEU A 276 24.74 6.97 -2.30
CA LEU A 276 24.40 5.56 -2.48
C LEU A 276 25.56 4.70 -2.00
N THR A 277 25.29 3.83 -1.03
CA THR A 277 26.02 2.57 -0.89
C THR A 277 24.96 1.49 -0.80
N GLU A 278 24.79 0.78 -1.91
CA GLU A 278 23.95 -0.41 -2.02
C GLU A 278 24.58 -1.51 -1.16
N THR A 279 23.78 -2.10 -0.29
CA THR A 279 24.05 -3.45 0.18
C THR A 279 22.70 -4.14 0.32
N SER A 280 22.38 -4.94 -0.69
CA SER A 280 21.26 -5.86 -0.66
C SER A 280 21.51 -6.87 0.47
N SER A 281 20.55 -6.99 1.39
CA SER A 281 20.52 -8.09 2.35
C SER A 281 19.07 -8.55 2.54
N PRO A 282 18.84 -9.86 2.73
CA PRO A 282 17.55 -10.48 2.52
C PRO A 282 16.62 -10.20 3.70
N LEU A 283 15.36 -9.89 3.40
CA LEU A 283 14.28 -9.87 4.38
C LEU A 283 14.05 -11.28 4.92
N THR A 284 14.19 -11.43 6.23
CA THR A 284 13.97 -12.71 6.94
C THR A 284 12.48 -13.07 6.90
N GLU A 285 12.19 -14.26 6.37
CA GLU A 285 10.86 -14.84 6.26
C GLU A 285 10.27 -15.14 7.64
N ILE A 286 9.02 -14.72 7.85
CA ILE A 286 8.14 -15.36 8.82
C ILE A 286 7.19 -16.21 7.98
N ALA A 287 7.43 -17.51 8.03
CA ALA A 287 6.62 -18.55 7.41
C ALA A 287 5.25 -18.61 8.10
N ASP A 288 4.20 -18.51 7.30
CA ASP A 288 2.88 -19.06 7.62
C ASP A 288 2.52 -19.89 6.39
N ASP A 289 2.74 -21.20 6.51
CA ASP A 289 2.40 -22.21 5.52
C ASP A 289 0.86 -22.37 5.40
N GLU A 290 0.39 -22.73 4.20
CA GLU A 290 -1.02 -22.99 3.77
C GLU A 290 -1.77 -21.93 2.94
N ASP A 291 -1.11 -21.20 2.02
CA ASP A 291 -1.86 -20.26 1.13
C ASP A 291 -1.17 -20.02 -0.25
N ASP A 292 -0.81 -21.08 -0.97
CA ASP A 292 -0.10 -20.97 -2.27
C ASP A 292 -0.98 -20.65 -3.49
N PHE A 293 -2.29 -20.92 -3.42
CA PHE A 293 -3.20 -20.53 -4.50
C PHE A 293 -3.76 -19.11 -4.30
N ILE A 294 -4.01 -18.70 -3.05
CA ILE A 294 -4.43 -17.34 -2.67
C ILE A 294 -3.29 -16.34 -2.88
N ALA A 295 -2.05 -16.81 -2.83
CA ALA A 295 -0.85 -16.06 -3.14
C ALA A 295 -0.86 -15.36 -4.49
N LEU A 296 -1.29 -16.10 -5.52
CA LEU A 296 -1.23 -15.68 -6.90
C LEU A 296 -2.29 -14.60 -7.19
N VAL A 297 -3.42 -14.71 -6.49
CA VAL A 297 -4.52 -13.74 -6.52
C VAL A 297 -4.15 -12.44 -5.79
N ASP A 298 -3.50 -12.54 -4.63
CA ASP A 298 -3.00 -11.38 -3.89
C ASP A 298 -1.88 -10.65 -4.66
N ALA A 299 -1.00 -11.39 -5.35
CA ALA A 299 0.09 -10.85 -6.16
C ALA A 299 -0.41 -10.08 -7.40
N ALA A 300 -1.42 -10.60 -8.09
CA ALA A 300 -2.01 -9.94 -9.25
C ALA A 300 -2.78 -8.65 -8.89
N GLY A 301 -3.29 -8.56 -7.64
CA GLY A 301 -4.26 -7.54 -7.26
C GLY A 301 -3.83 -6.31 -6.53
N SER A 302 -2.62 -6.30 -5.99
CA SER A 302 -2.10 -5.09 -5.35
C SER A 302 -1.11 -4.33 -6.23
N ALA A 303 -0.72 -4.88 -7.37
CA ALA A 303 0.17 -4.18 -8.30
C ALA A 303 -0.59 -3.19 -9.23
N LEU A 304 -1.92 -3.31 -9.36
CA LEU A 304 -2.77 -2.31 -10.04
C LEU A 304 -3.18 -1.14 -9.15
N ARG A 305 -2.76 -1.15 -7.88
CA ARG A 305 -3.08 -0.09 -6.93
C ARG A 305 -1.88 0.79 -6.88
N LEU A 306 -1.95 1.98 -7.47
CA LEU A 306 -1.20 3.19 -7.10
C LEU A 306 -1.44 4.30 -8.12
N SER A 307 -2.70 4.67 -8.38
CA SER A 307 -2.92 6.01 -8.94
C SER A 307 -4.35 6.48 -8.80
N SER A 308 -4.69 6.86 -7.58
CA SER A 308 -5.19 8.20 -7.28
C SER A 308 -5.87 8.20 -5.90
N CYS A 309 -5.49 9.18 -5.11
CA CYS A 309 -6.29 9.60 -3.98
C CYS A 309 -7.00 10.87 -4.43
N VAL A 310 -8.30 10.80 -4.73
CA VAL A 310 -9.12 12.00 -4.84
C VAL A 310 -9.66 12.28 -3.44
N THR A 311 -9.24 13.42 -2.88
CA THR A 311 -9.73 13.91 -1.60
C THR A 311 -11.14 14.47 -1.79
N GLY A 312 -12.16 13.81 -1.25
CA GLY A 312 -13.48 14.41 -1.12
C GLY A 312 -13.50 15.35 0.09
N ARG A 313 -13.47 16.66 -0.12
CA ARG A 313 -13.96 17.60 0.90
C ARG A 313 -15.48 17.65 0.76
N SER A 314 -16.18 17.14 1.77
CA SER A 314 -17.61 17.42 1.97
C SER A 314 -17.80 18.83 2.49
#